data_AF-A0AAN9Z5A0-F1
#
_entry.id   AF-A0AAN9Z5A0-F1
#
_cell.length_a   1.000
_cell.length_b   1.000
_cell.length_c   1.000
_cell.angle_alpha   90.00
_cell.angle_beta   90.00
_cell.angle_gamma   90.00
#
_symmetry.space_group_name_H-M   'P 1'
#
loop_
_entity.id
_entity.type
_entity.pdbx_description
1 polymer ?
#
loop_
_entity_poly.entity_id
_entity_poly.type
_entity_poly.pdbx_seq_one_letter_code
_entity_poly.pdbx_strand_id
1 'polypeptide(L)'
;MTVQTAVLMETLLELGATVQWSSCNIFSTQDHAAAAMAKRGIAVYAWKGETDEEYIWCIEQTLVFPNNEPLNMILDDGGDLTNLVHEKYPQYLSSIRGLSEENYHRCT
;
A
#
# COMPACT_ATOMS: atom_id res chain seq x y z
N MET A 1 -7.53 -4.43 -0.20
CA MET A 1 -7.88 -3.74 -1.47
C MET A 1 -9.34 -3.99 -1.87
N THR A 2 -10.25 -3.05 -1.64
CA THR A 2 -11.70 -3.21 -1.93
C THR A 2 -12.24 -2.11 -2.85
N VAL A 3 -13.52 -2.18 -3.25
CA VAL A 3 -14.21 -1.07 -3.95
C VAL A 3 -14.16 0.23 -3.15
N GLN A 4 -14.31 0.18 -1.82
CA GLN A 4 -14.25 1.36 -0.96
C GLN A 4 -12.84 1.94 -0.93
N THR A 5 -11.82 1.09 -0.82
CA THR A 5 -10.41 1.52 -0.91
C THR A 5 -10.10 2.14 -2.27
N ALA A 6 -10.69 1.64 -3.37
CA ALA A 6 -10.53 2.24 -4.69
C ALA A 6 -11.00 3.70 -4.71
N VAL A 7 -12.14 4.04 -4.07
CA VAL A 7 -12.60 5.44 -3.96
C VAL A 7 -11.63 6.30 -3.16
N LEU A 8 -11.05 5.76 -2.09
CA LEU A 8 -9.98 6.45 -1.34
C LEU A 8 -8.76 6.73 -2.23
N MET A 9 -8.28 5.71 -2.96
CA MET A 9 -7.16 5.85 -3.90
C MET A 9 -7.43 6.94 -4.95
N GLU A 10 -8.61 6.93 -5.55
CA GLU A 10 -9.03 7.94 -6.53
C GLU A 10 -9.05 9.35 -5.92
N THR A 11 -9.51 9.48 -4.68
CA THR A 11 -9.53 10.76 -3.96
C THR A 11 -8.12 11.30 -3.72
N LEU A 12 -7.17 10.43 -3.33
CA LEU A 12 -5.77 10.82 -3.15
C LEU A 12 -5.13 11.30 -4.46
N LEU A 13 -5.41 10.61 -5.56
CA LEU A 13 -4.96 11.02 -6.89
C LEU A 13 -5.53 12.38 -7.30
N GLU A 14 -6.83 12.61 -7.06
CA GLU A 14 -7.48 13.89 -7.35
C GLU A 14 -6.89 15.05 -6.54
N LEU A 15 -6.41 14.76 -5.32
CA LEU A 15 -5.69 15.71 -4.47
C LEU A 15 -4.20 15.87 -4.86
N GLY A 16 -3.74 15.20 -5.92
CA GLY A 16 -2.41 15.36 -6.51
C GLY A 16 -1.34 14.39 -6.00
N ALA A 17 -1.71 13.34 -5.26
CA ALA A 17 -0.77 12.30 -4.85
C ALA A 17 -0.42 11.35 -6.01
N THR A 18 0.78 10.77 -5.97
CA THR A 18 1.10 9.54 -6.72
C THR A 18 0.96 8.37 -5.77
N VAL A 19 0.26 7.32 -6.19
CA VAL A 19 -0.15 6.22 -5.30
C VAL A 19 0.31 4.87 -5.87
N GLN A 20 0.86 4.02 -5.00
CA GLN A 20 1.06 2.58 -5.22
C GLN A 20 0.37 1.85 -4.06
N TRP A 21 -0.18 0.65 -4.31
CA TRP A 21 -1.04 0.00 -3.32
C TRP A 21 -0.84 -1.52 -3.25
N SER A 22 -0.82 -2.04 -2.03
CA SER A 22 -0.92 -3.46 -1.69
C SER A 22 -2.09 -3.70 -0.72
N SER A 23 -2.55 -4.94 -0.59
CA SER A 23 -3.54 -5.27 0.44
C SER A 23 -2.88 -5.42 1.81
N CYS A 24 -3.64 -5.25 2.90
CA CYS A 24 -3.23 -5.57 4.28
C CYS A 24 -3.72 -6.95 4.75
N ASN A 25 -4.37 -7.72 3.86
CA ASN A 25 -4.83 -9.08 4.16
C ASN A 25 -5.03 -9.90 2.87
N ILE A 26 -4.48 -11.12 2.88
CA ILE A 26 -4.45 -12.06 1.75
C ILE A 26 -5.81 -12.49 1.19
N PHE A 27 -6.89 -12.39 1.97
CA PHE A 27 -8.24 -12.80 1.55
C PHE A 27 -9.18 -11.62 1.27
N SER A 28 -8.77 -10.41 1.62
CA SER A 28 -9.64 -9.21 1.61
C SER A 28 -9.79 -8.58 0.23
N THR A 29 -8.86 -8.86 -0.69
CA THR A 29 -8.86 -8.24 -2.02
C THR A 29 -10.13 -8.58 -2.79
N GLN A 30 -10.73 -7.56 -3.40
CA GLN A 30 -11.79 -7.70 -4.39
C GLN A 30 -11.15 -7.52 -5.78
N ASP A 31 -10.91 -8.61 -6.49
CA ASP A 31 -10.08 -8.59 -7.72
C ASP A 31 -10.61 -7.65 -8.80
N HIS A 32 -11.92 -7.49 -8.91
CA HIS A 32 -12.52 -6.54 -9.86
C HIS A 32 -12.22 -5.08 -9.50
N ALA A 33 -12.09 -4.74 -8.22
CA ALA A 33 -11.67 -3.42 -7.76
C ALA A 33 -10.17 -3.19 -8.04
N ALA A 34 -9.33 -4.19 -7.74
CA ALA A 34 -7.90 -4.14 -8.04
C ALA A 34 -7.66 -3.98 -9.56
N ALA A 35 -8.36 -4.75 -10.39
CA ALA A 35 -8.27 -4.68 -11.84
C ALA A 35 -8.75 -3.32 -12.40
N ALA A 36 -9.80 -2.73 -11.84
CA ALA A 36 -10.26 -1.40 -12.24
C ALA A 36 -9.20 -0.32 -11.95
N MET A 37 -8.50 -0.43 -10.82
CA MET A 37 -7.43 0.49 -10.45
C MET A 37 -6.17 0.32 -11.29
N ALA A 38 -5.76 -0.93 -11.55
CA ALA A 38 -4.67 -1.23 -12.46
C ALA A 38 -4.95 -0.70 -13.87
N LYS A 39 -6.18 -0.84 -14.38
CA LYS A 39 -6.59 -0.30 -15.69
C LYS A 39 -6.51 1.23 -15.76
N ARG A 40 -6.66 1.92 -14.63
CA ARG A 40 -6.48 3.37 -14.51
C ARG A 40 -5.01 3.80 -14.45
N GLY A 41 -4.06 2.86 -14.46
CA GLY A 41 -2.63 3.14 -14.42
C GLY A 41 -2.05 3.28 -13.02
N ILE A 42 -2.79 2.88 -11.98
CA ILE A 42 -2.29 2.84 -10.61
C ILE A 42 -1.54 1.53 -10.41
N ALA A 43 -0.35 1.57 -9.82
CA ALA A 43 0.41 0.37 -9.47
C ALA A 43 -0.29 -0.34 -8.29
N VAL A 44 -1.00 -1.42 -8.58
CA VAL A 44 -1.72 -2.23 -7.58
C VAL A 44 -1.15 -3.65 -7.59
N TYR A 45 -0.65 -4.08 -6.44
CA TYR A 45 -0.08 -5.39 -6.20
C TYR A 45 -0.96 -6.10 -5.16
N ALA A 46 -2.09 -6.63 -5.62
CA ALA A 46 -3.03 -7.33 -4.76
C ALA A 46 -3.95 -8.25 -5.56
N TRP A 47 -4.22 -9.45 -5.04
CA TRP A 47 -5.27 -10.36 -5.51
C TRP A 47 -5.83 -11.18 -4.35
N LYS A 48 -6.98 -11.81 -4.55
CA LYS A 48 -7.58 -12.64 -3.52
C LYS A 48 -6.89 -14.00 -3.44
N GLY A 49 -6.50 -14.40 -2.24
CA GLY A 49 -5.85 -15.68 -1.99
C GLY A 49 -4.35 -15.66 -2.26
N GLU A 50 -3.70 -14.52 -2.04
CA GLU A 50 -2.23 -14.43 -1.96
C GLU A 50 -1.67 -15.45 -0.94
N THR A 51 -0.49 -15.99 -1.23
CA THR A 51 0.34 -16.66 -0.23
C THR A 51 1.05 -15.62 0.66
N ASP A 52 1.56 -16.04 1.81
CA ASP A 52 2.30 -15.15 2.71
C ASP A 52 3.55 -14.53 2.03
N GLU A 53 4.21 -15.29 1.14
CA GLU A 53 5.35 -14.80 0.37
C GLU A 53 4.94 -13.74 -0.65
N GLU A 54 3.83 -13.97 -1.37
CA GLU A 54 3.27 -13.01 -2.32
C GLU A 54 2.78 -11.74 -1.63
N TYR A 55 2.18 -11.87 -0.45
CA TYR A 55 1.73 -10.74 0.37
C TYR A 55 2.89 -9.80 0.71
N ILE A 56 3.99 -10.34 1.23
CA ILE A 56 5.18 -9.54 1.55
C ILE A 56 5.80 -8.96 0.29
N TRP A 57 5.87 -9.74 -0.80
CA TRP A 57 6.36 -9.25 -2.08
C TRP A 57 5.53 -8.07 -2.60
N CYS A 58 4.21 -8.12 -2.47
CA CYS A 58 3.30 -7.04 -2.85
C CYS A 58 3.58 -5.76 -2.06
N ILE A 59 3.79 -5.84 -0.74
CA ILE A 59 4.17 -4.68 0.08
C ILE A 59 5.52 -4.12 -0.37
N GLU A 60 6.50 -4.98 -0.68
CA GLU A 60 7.81 -4.53 -1.16
C GLU A 60 7.73 -3.76 -2.48
N GLN A 61 6.80 -4.11 -3.38
CA GLN A 61 6.62 -3.40 -4.64
C GLN A 61 6.15 -1.95 -4.45
N THR A 62 5.55 -1.60 -3.31
CA THR A 62 5.04 -0.24 -3.08
C THR A 62 6.10 0.72 -2.52
N LEU A 63 7.28 0.23 -2.15
CA LEU A 63 8.29 1.03 -1.44
C LEU A 63 9.01 2.06 -2.33
N VAL A 64 9.16 1.77 -3.61
CA VAL A 64 9.89 2.61 -4.58
C VAL A 64 9.01 2.85 -5.79
N PHE A 65 8.87 4.12 -6.17
CA PHE A 65 8.07 4.52 -7.33
C PHE A 65 8.86 4.34 -8.64
N PRO A 66 8.19 4.30 -9.81
CA PRO A 66 8.85 4.07 -11.10
C PRO A 66 9.95 5.08 -11.47
N ASN A 67 9.95 6.28 -10.86
CA ASN A 67 11.01 7.29 -10.99
C ASN A 67 12.22 7.02 -10.08
N ASN A 68 12.27 5.86 -9.42
CA ASN A 68 13.30 5.45 -8.46
C ASN A 68 13.35 6.31 -7.19
N GLU A 69 12.26 7.03 -6.89
CA GLU A 69 12.11 7.73 -5.60
C GLU A 69 11.43 6.81 -4.58
N PRO A 70 11.92 6.75 -3.33
CA PRO A 70 11.27 6.00 -2.27
C PRO A 70 9.98 6.70 -1.83
N LEU A 71 9.08 5.94 -1.20
CA LEU A 71 7.89 6.49 -0.57
C LEU A 71 8.24 7.61 0.43
N ASN A 72 7.36 8.61 0.52
CA ASN A 72 7.48 9.73 1.44
C ASN A 72 6.30 9.85 2.42
N MET A 73 5.29 8.99 2.29
CA MET A 73 4.11 8.89 3.15
C MET A 73 3.70 7.43 3.26
N ILE A 74 3.20 7.03 4.42
CA ILE A 74 2.60 5.71 4.65
C ILE A 74 1.12 5.90 5.00
N LEU A 75 0.25 5.09 4.38
CA LEU A 75 -1.14 4.92 4.79
C LEU A 75 -1.32 3.42 5.06
N ASP A 76 -1.51 3.08 6.32
CA ASP A 76 -1.41 1.70 6.83
C ASP A 76 -2.70 1.31 7.56
N ASP A 77 -2.98 0.01 7.54
CA ASP A 77 -4.08 -0.62 8.27
C ASP A 77 -3.59 -1.99 8.74
N GLY A 78 -3.18 -2.04 10.01
CA GLY A 78 -2.61 -3.22 10.65
C GLY A 78 -1.10 -3.16 10.90
N GLY A 79 -0.41 -2.12 10.40
CA GLY A 79 0.99 -1.81 10.71
C GLY A 79 2.05 -2.64 9.97
N ASP A 80 1.68 -3.51 9.03
CA ASP A 80 2.63 -4.42 8.37
C ASP A 80 3.61 -3.68 7.46
N LEU A 81 3.15 -2.68 6.70
CA LEU A 81 4.02 -1.85 5.87
C LEU A 81 4.98 -1.03 6.74
N THR A 82 4.46 -0.43 7.81
CA THR A 82 5.27 0.32 8.77
C THR A 82 6.37 -0.56 9.38
N ASN A 83 6.02 -1.76 9.87
CA ASN A 83 6.99 -2.69 10.45
C ASN A 83 8.04 -3.14 9.42
N LEU A 84 7.62 -3.48 8.20
CA LEU A 84 8.54 -3.88 7.12
C LEU A 84 9.57 -2.78 6.83
N VAL A 85 9.14 -1.52 6.78
CA VAL A 85 10.07 -0.38 6.57
C VAL A 85 11.01 -0.22 7.76
N HIS A 86 10.51 -0.26 8.98
CA HIS A 86 11.34 -0.11 10.18
C HIS A 86 12.38 -1.23 10.34
N GLU A 87 12.01 -2.47 10.05
CA GLU A 87 12.85 -3.65 10.32
C GLU A 87 13.76 -4.00 9.14
N LYS A 88 13.26 -3.94 7.91
CA LYS A 88 13.96 -4.44 6.71
C LYS A 88 14.48 -3.33 5.80
N TYR A 89 13.83 -2.17 5.78
CA TYR A 89 14.20 -1.05 4.91
C TYR A 89 14.38 0.30 5.65
N PRO A 90 15.14 0.35 6.77
CA PRO A 90 15.26 1.55 7.58
C PRO A 90 15.86 2.74 6.81
N GLN A 91 16.56 2.50 5.71
CA GLN A 91 17.06 3.56 4.82
C GLN A 91 15.96 4.49 4.27
N TYR A 92 14.72 3.99 4.11
CA TYR A 92 13.59 4.78 3.61
C TYR A 92 12.93 5.64 4.69
N LEU A 93 13.23 5.43 5.97
CA LEU A 93 12.66 6.25 7.06
C LEU A 93 12.99 7.73 6.90
N SER A 94 14.16 8.05 6.33
CA SER A 94 14.58 9.44 6.11
C SER A 94 13.75 10.21 5.07
N SER A 95 13.07 9.53 4.15
CA SER A 95 12.19 10.15 3.15
C SER A 95 10.74 10.26 3.61
N ILE A 96 10.33 9.45 4.60
CA ILE A 96 8.95 9.40 5.09
C ILE A 96 8.67 10.60 6.00
N ARG A 97 7.66 11.39 5.62
CA ARG A 97 7.24 12.62 6.32
C ARG A 97 6.15 12.37 7.36
N GLY A 98 5.44 11.26 7.24
CA GLY A 98 4.37 10.87 8.15
C GLY A 98 3.75 9.53 7.77
N LEU A 99 3.03 8.97 8.74
CA LEU A 99 2.22 7.78 8.58
C LEU A 99 0.82 8.03 9.16
N SER A 100 -0.19 7.38 8.60
CA SER A 100 -1.54 7.28 9.16
C SER A 100 -1.87 5.80 9.33
N GLU A 101 -2.29 5.40 10.53
CA GLU A 101 -2.73 4.05 10.87
C GLU A 101 -4.23 4.08 11.20
N GLU A 102 -5.01 3.19 10.58
CA GLU A 102 -6.47 3.15 10.77
C GLU A 102 -6.90 2.14 11.85
N ASN A 103 -6.07 1.14 12.18
CA ASN A 103 -6.47 0.04 13.05
C ASN A 103 -6.04 0.21 14.52
N TYR A 104 -7.00 0.03 15.43
CA TYR A 104 -6.77 0.15 16.87
C TYR A 104 -5.69 -0.80 17.42
N HIS A 105 -5.50 -1.97 16.80
CA HIS A 105 -4.60 -2.99 17.33
C HIS A 105 -3.10 -2.61 17.28
N ARG A 106 -2.70 -1.65 16.44
CA ARG A 106 -1.27 -1.29 16.27
C ARG A 106 -0.98 0.22 16.30
N CYS A 107 -1.89 1.04 16.82
CA CYS A 107 -1.66 2.48 17.06
C CYS A 107 -0.80 2.82 18.29
N THR A 108 -0.33 1.83 19.05
CA THR A 108 0.43 2.01 20.32
C THR A 108 1.92 1.82 20.11
#